data_AF-A0A533T416-F1
#
_entry.id   AF-A0A533T416-F1
#
_cell.length_a   1.000
_cell.length_b   1.000
_cell.length_c   1.000
_cell.angle_alpha   90.00
_cell.angle_beta   90.00
_cell.angle_gamma   90.00
#
_symmetry.space_group_name_H-M   'P 1'
#
loop_
_entity.id
_entity.type
_entity.pdbx_description
1 polymer ?
#
loop_
_entity_poly.entity_id
_entity_poly.type
_entity_poly.pdbx_seq_one_letter_code
_entity_poly.pdbx_strand_id
1 'polypeptide(L)'
;MLKHNNLHKSINLSELRATAEKRFINSHLQHPAISSSPADLSLIIQELEIHQIELEMQQEELIHSRYELTKSMDELKENLERYTELYDFAPVGYLTLSHDTKILQANLTATKLLGVERSLLLGSRFISFINPADISAFKSMFQNLFRNMETEYCEVKLFTRNMQYSSEHIVRIDAILSNDGQECRIILSDITARKKAEDELHNSEELFRKLFQDHSAIKLLIDSNTGDILDANHAAANFYGWPIEQLRQMNIHQINTLPPEQFEIEIKKY
;
A
#
# COMPACT_ATOMS: atom_id res chain seq x y z
N MET A 1 -16.95 -23.96 1.70
CA MET A 1 -16.94 -25.11 2.62
C MET A 1 -16.06 -26.21 2.06
N LEU A 2 -14.76 -26.21 2.39
CA LEU A 2 -13.81 -27.25 2.00
C LEU A 2 -13.39 -27.99 3.29
N LYS A 3 -13.92 -29.21 3.45
CA LYS A 3 -13.59 -30.09 4.56
C LYS A 3 -12.11 -30.51 4.44
N HIS A 4 -11.30 -30.04 5.38
CA HIS A 4 -10.00 -30.61 5.70
C HIS A 4 -10.19 -32.06 6.16
N ASN A 5 -9.81 -33.03 5.33
CA ASN A 5 -9.61 -34.41 5.77
C ASN A 5 -8.14 -34.56 6.17
N ASN A 6 -7.87 -34.28 7.45
CA ASN A 6 -6.62 -34.60 8.13
C ASN A 6 -6.32 -36.10 7.97
N LEU A 7 -5.23 -36.41 7.27
CA LEU A 7 -4.59 -37.73 7.29
C LEU A 7 -3.93 -37.95 8.67
N HIS A 8 -4.73 -38.23 9.70
CA HIS A 8 -4.26 -39.07 10.81
C HIS A 8 -4.30 -40.51 10.32
N LYS A 9 -3.30 -40.90 9.52
CA LYS A 9 -3.05 -42.33 9.27
C LYS A 9 -2.43 -42.86 10.56
N SER A 10 -3.26 -43.37 11.47
CA SER A 10 -2.79 -44.12 12.63
C SER A 10 -1.86 -45.19 12.12
N ILE A 11 -0.59 -45.08 12.47
CA ILE A 11 0.43 -46.04 12.09
C ILE A 11 -0.03 -47.39 12.65
N ASN A 12 -0.45 -48.31 11.77
CA ASN A 12 -1.01 -49.59 12.17
C ASN A 12 0.15 -50.49 12.65
N LEU A 13 0.26 -50.67 13.96
CA LEU A 13 1.32 -51.45 14.62
C LEU A 13 1.46 -52.87 14.03
N SER A 14 0.37 -53.46 13.53
CA SER A 14 0.39 -54.78 12.90
C SER A 14 1.11 -54.80 11.54
N GLU A 15 0.97 -53.74 10.74
CA GLU A 15 1.65 -53.63 9.45
C GLU A 15 3.15 -53.39 9.63
N LEU A 16 3.52 -52.51 10.58
CA LEU A 16 4.91 -52.22 10.91
C LEU A 16 5.64 -53.46 11.42
N ARG A 17 5.00 -54.22 12.31
CA ARG A 17 5.50 -55.50 12.81
C ARG A 17 5.71 -56.50 11.67
N ALA A 18 4.75 -56.65 10.77
CA ALA A 18 4.88 -57.55 9.62
C ALA A 18 6.03 -57.14 8.66
N THR A 19 6.26 -55.84 8.46
CA THR A 19 7.43 -55.36 7.69
C THR A 19 8.75 -55.54 8.41
N ALA A 20 8.80 -55.34 9.73
CA ALA A 20 9.99 -55.57 10.55
C ALA A 20 10.36 -57.07 10.54
N GLU A 21 9.39 -57.96 10.72
CA GLU A 21 9.57 -59.43 10.65
C GLU A 21 10.08 -59.86 9.25
N LYS A 22 9.52 -59.31 8.17
CA LYS A 22 10.01 -59.58 6.80
C LYS A 22 11.45 -59.11 6.58
N ARG A 23 11.83 -57.94 7.12
CA ARG A 23 13.20 -57.42 7.01
C ARG A 23 14.19 -58.24 7.86
N PHE A 24 13.76 -58.68 9.03
CA PHE A 24 14.54 -59.53 9.94
C PHE A 24 14.83 -60.91 9.33
N ILE A 25 13.82 -61.56 8.73
CA ILE A 25 13.99 -62.85 8.05
C ILE A 25 14.98 -62.75 6.87
N ASN A 26 14.94 -61.64 6.11
CA ASN A 26 15.84 -61.41 4.99
C ASN A 26 17.29 -61.12 5.42
N SER A 27 17.53 -60.54 6.61
CA SER A 27 18.88 -60.25 7.11
C SER A 27 19.53 -61.43 7.84
N HIS A 28 18.73 -62.30 8.49
CA HIS A 28 19.23 -63.47 9.24
C HIS A 28 19.77 -64.62 8.38
N LEU A 29 19.54 -64.61 7.06
CA LEU A 29 20.17 -65.56 6.14
C LEU A 29 21.70 -65.38 6.00
N GLN A 30 22.30 -64.38 6.66
CA GLN A 30 23.73 -64.03 6.55
C GLN A 30 24.57 -64.23 7.83
N HIS A 31 24.00 -64.60 8.98
CA HIS A 31 24.77 -64.77 10.22
C HIS A 31 24.77 -66.23 10.76
N PRO A 32 25.94 -66.77 11.15
CA PRO A 32 26.07 -68.16 11.60
C PRO A 32 25.48 -68.34 13.00
N ALA A 33 25.01 -69.56 13.28
CA ALA A 33 24.32 -69.96 14.51
C ALA A 33 25.07 -69.55 15.78
N ILE A 34 24.45 -68.68 16.58
CA ILE A 34 24.94 -68.22 17.88
C ILE A 34 24.94 -69.42 18.84
N SER A 35 26.11 -69.78 19.38
CA SER A 35 26.22 -70.80 20.43
C SER A 35 25.54 -70.29 21.71
N SER A 36 24.53 -71.00 22.18
CA SER A 36 23.70 -70.62 23.32
C SER A 36 24.33 -70.99 24.66
N SER A 37 25.38 -70.26 25.04
CA SER A 37 25.81 -70.18 26.44
C SER A 37 24.90 -69.18 27.20
N PRO A 38 24.52 -69.44 28.46
CA PRO A 38 23.72 -68.51 29.26
C PRO A 38 24.35 -67.11 29.39
N ALA A 39 25.68 -67.02 29.32
CA ALA A 39 26.40 -65.75 29.39
C ALA A 39 26.27 -64.93 28.10
N ASP A 40 26.23 -65.58 26.92
CA ASP A 40 26.10 -64.91 25.63
C ASP A 40 24.69 -64.34 25.42
N LEU A 41 23.66 -65.02 25.96
CA LEU A 41 22.29 -64.51 25.96
C LEU A 41 22.13 -63.25 26.83
N SER A 42 22.82 -63.17 27.97
CA SER A 42 22.78 -61.99 28.83
C SER A 42 23.43 -60.76 28.17
N LEU A 43 24.52 -60.97 27.42
CA LEU A 43 25.19 -59.89 26.66
C LEU A 43 24.29 -59.36 25.53
N ILE A 44 23.62 -60.24 24.78
CA ILE A 44 22.69 -59.85 23.71
C ILE A 44 21.49 -59.09 24.28
N ILE A 45 20.93 -59.54 25.41
CA ILE A 45 19.83 -58.82 26.08
C ILE A 45 20.28 -57.42 26.50
N GLN A 46 21.47 -57.30 27.08
CA GLN A 46 22.02 -56.00 27.49
C GLN A 46 22.25 -55.07 26.28
N GLU A 47 22.76 -55.58 25.16
CA GLU A 47 22.96 -54.81 23.92
C GLU A 47 21.62 -54.35 23.31
N LEU A 48 20.60 -55.21 23.35
CA LEU A 48 19.24 -54.86 22.93
C LEU A 48 18.60 -53.78 23.82
N GLU A 49 18.78 -53.87 25.14
CA GLU A 49 18.31 -52.86 26.09
C GLU A 49 18.98 -51.49 25.84
N ILE A 50 20.29 -51.49 25.59
CA ILE A 50 21.03 -50.27 25.23
C ILE A 50 20.48 -49.66 23.94
N HIS A 51 20.29 -50.45 22.89
CA HIS A 51 19.73 -49.95 21.63
C HIS A 51 18.28 -49.47 21.78
N GLN A 52 17.48 -50.09 22.65
CA GLN A 52 16.13 -49.61 22.93
C GLN A 52 16.17 -48.22 23.57
N ILE A 53 17.03 -48.02 24.57
CA ILE A 53 17.22 -46.71 25.22
C ILE A 53 17.72 -45.68 24.20
N GLU A 54 18.67 -46.04 23.33
CA GLU A 54 19.17 -45.17 22.27
C GLU A 54 18.06 -44.71 21.31
N LEU A 55 17.20 -45.65 20.88
CA LEU A 55 16.06 -45.34 20.02
C LEU A 55 15.03 -44.45 20.70
N GLU A 56 14.76 -44.67 22.00
CA GLU A 56 13.87 -43.82 22.79
C GLU A 56 14.42 -42.39 22.89
N MET A 57 15.72 -42.23 23.16
CA MET A 57 16.37 -40.92 23.16
C MET A 57 16.31 -40.23 21.79
N GLN A 58 16.59 -40.97 20.70
CA GLN A 58 16.47 -40.43 19.34
C GLN A 58 15.03 -40.01 19.00
N GLN A 59 14.05 -40.77 19.48
CA GLN A 59 12.64 -40.45 19.29
C GLN A 59 12.25 -39.18 20.05
N GLU A 60 12.72 -39.02 21.29
CA GLU A 60 12.48 -37.80 22.09
C GLU A 60 13.11 -36.56 21.42
N GLU A 61 14.36 -36.65 20.96
CA GLU A 61 15.04 -35.57 20.24
C GLU A 61 14.29 -35.21 18.95
N LEU A 62 13.82 -36.21 18.19
CA LEU A 62 13.08 -35.99 16.96
C LEU A 62 11.70 -35.37 17.20
N ILE A 63 11.01 -35.75 18.29
CA ILE A 63 9.76 -35.10 18.71
C ILE A 63 10.02 -33.64 19.07
N HIS A 64 11.10 -33.36 19.81
CA HIS A 64 11.48 -32.01 20.18
C HIS A 64 11.77 -31.14 18.96
N SER A 65 12.61 -31.63 18.03
CA SER A 65 12.93 -30.91 16.78
C SER A 65 11.68 -30.66 15.92
N ARG A 66 10.78 -31.63 15.81
CA ARG A 66 9.51 -31.45 15.08
C ARG A 66 8.60 -30.41 15.73
N TYR A 67 8.56 -30.38 17.06
CA TYR A 67 7.79 -29.39 17.79
C TYR A 67 8.33 -27.97 17.53
N GLU A 68 9.64 -27.77 17.60
CA GLU A 68 10.27 -26.49 17.28
C GLU A 68 10.02 -26.05 15.83
N LEU A 69 10.15 -26.98 14.88
CA LEU A 69 9.89 -26.69 13.47
C LEU A 69 8.43 -26.28 13.24
N THR A 70 7.49 -26.99 13.85
CA THR A 70 6.05 -26.68 13.73
C THR A 70 5.75 -25.31 14.30
N LYS A 71 6.31 -25.00 15.48
CA LYS A 71 6.17 -23.68 16.11
C LYS A 71 6.73 -22.56 15.21
N SER A 72 7.93 -22.75 14.65
CA SER A 72 8.53 -21.77 13.74
C SER A 72 7.72 -21.58 12.46
N MET A 73 7.15 -22.67 11.91
CA MET A 73 6.27 -22.60 10.75
C MET A 73 4.98 -21.81 11.04
N ASP A 74 4.37 -22.01 12.20
CA ASP A 74 3.17 -21.28 12.62
C ASP A 74 3.46 -19.79 12.80
N GLU A 75 4.57 -19.42 13.46
CA GLU A 75 5.00 -18.03 13.61
C GLU A 75 5.28 -17.34 12.26
N LEU A 76 5.95 -18.05 11.34
CA LEU A 76 6.21 -17.54 10.00
C LEU A 76 4.91 -17.32 9.22
N LYS A 77 3.95 -18.25 9.35
CA LYS A 77 2.66 -18.15 8.69
C LYS A 77 1.87 -16.94 9.19
N GLU A 78 1.80 -16.72 10.49
CA GLU A 78 1.11 -15.55 11.06
C GLU A 78 1.74 -14.23 10.58
N ASN A 79 3.07 -14.17 10.54
CA ASN A 79 3.78 -12.99 10.01
C ASN A 79 3.50 -12.77 8.53
N LEU A 80 3.44 -13.83 7.72
CA LEU A 80 3.15 -13.74 6.29
C LEU A 80 1.69 -13.29 6.04
N GLU A 81 0.74 -13.77 6.83
CA GLU A 81 -0.66 -13.32 6.79
C GLU A 81 -0.75 -11.82 7.12
N ARG A 82 -0.12 -11.38 8.21
CA ARG A 82 -0.08 -9.96 8.61
C ARG A 82 0.58 -9.09 7.54
N TYR A 83 1.70 -9.54 6.97
CA TYR A 83 2.37 -8.84 5.87
C TYR A 83 1.46 -8.74 4.64
N THR A 84 0.80 -9.83 4.28
CA THR A 84 -0.11 -9.87 3.12
C THR A 84 -1.26 -8.90 3.31
N GLU A 85 -1.85 -8.82 4.51
CA GLU A 85 -2.91 -7.85 4.79
C GLU A 85 -2.44 -6.41 4.67
N LEU A 86 -1.31 -6.07 5.30
CA LEU A 86 -0.75 -4.71 5.25
C LEU A 86 -0.36 -4.31 3.82
N TYR A 87 0.17 -5.25 3.04
CA TYR A 87 0.59 -5.02 1.66
C TYR A 87 -0.62 -4.90 0.71
N ASP A 88 -1.55 -5.85 0.74
CA ASP A 88 -2.68 -5.92 -0.19
C ASP A 88 -3.75 -4.87 0.11
N PHE A 89 -3.98 -4.52 1.37
CA PHE A 89 -4.99 -3.54 1.78
C PHE A 89 -4.42 -2.16 2.12
N ALA A 90 -3.14 -1.91 1.82
CA ALA A 90 -2.59 -0.56 1.91
C ALA A 90 -3.44 0.44 1.09
N PRO A 91 -3.66 1.67 1.59
CA PRO A 91 -4.41 2.69 0.86
C PRO A 91 -3.66 3.22 -0.38
N VAL A 92 -2.44 2.75 -0.61
CA VAL A 92 -1.59 3.07 -1.75
C VAL A 92 -1.37 1.81 -2.59
N GLY A 93 -1.24 1.99 -3.91
CA GLY A 93 -0.88 0.91 -4.82
C GLY A 93 0.62 0.63 -4.74
N TYR A 94 1.01 -0.59 -4.41
CA TYR A 94 2.40 -1.02 -4.48
C TYR A 94 2.63 -1.82 -5.76
N LEU A 95 3.68 -1.47 -6.49
CA LEU A 95 4.17 -2.24 -7.64
C LEU A 95 5.68 -2.41 -7.54
N THR A 96 6.15 -3.59 -7.94
CA THR A 96 7.58 -3.84 -8.20
C THR A 96 7.76 -3.93 -9.70
N LEU A 97 8.65 -3.11 -10.26
CA LEU A 97 8.98 -3.08 -11.66
C LEU A 97 10.41 -3.60 -11.90
N SER A 98 10.59 -4.30 -13.01
CA SER A 98 11.91 -4.58 -13.58
C SER A 98 12.52 -3.32 -14.23
N HIS A 99 13.83 -3.32 -14.50
CA HIS A 99 14.52 -2.31 -15.31
C HIS A 99 13.83 -2.03 -16.68
N ASP A 100 13.14 -3.03 -17.23
CA ASP A 100 12.37 -2.92 -18.49
C ASP A 100 10.93 -2.40 -18.31
N THR A 101 10.58 -1.88 -17.12
CA THR A 101 9.23 -1.42 -16.72
C THR A 101 8.15 -2.51 -16.72
N LYS A 102 8.57 -3.79 -16.68
CA LYS A 102 7.66 -4.93 -16.51
C LYS A 102 7.22 -5.01 -15.06
N ILE A 103 5.93 -5.21 -14.84
CA ILE A 103 5.36 -5.38 -13.51
C ILE A 103 5.68 -6.80 -13.01
N LEU A 104 6.52 -6.91 -11.98
CA LEU A 104 6.90 -8.17 -11.35
C LEU A 104 5.97 -8.52 -10.19
N GLN A 105 5.50 -7.51 -9.46
CA GLN A 105 4.58 -7.67 -8.34
C GLN A 105 3.63 -6.49 -8.24
N ALA A 106 2.44 -6.74 -7.68
CA ALA A 106 1.41 -5.74 -7.47
C ALA A 106 0.54 -6.13 -6.28
N ASN A 107 0.16 -5.14 -5.47
CA ASN A 107 -0.82 -5.32 -4.40
C ASN A 107 -2.27 -5.16 -4.94
N LEU A 108 -3.26 -5.54 -4.15
CA LEU A 108 -4.67 -5.43 -4.57
C LEU A 108 -5.08 -3.98 -4.88
N THR A 109 -4.62 -2.99 -4.12
CA THR A 109 -4.94 -1.58 -4.38
C THR A 109 -4.45 -1.11 -5.75
N ALA A 110 -3.24 -1.50 -6.17
CA ALA A 110 -2.71 -1.19 -7.50
C ALA A 110 -3.53 -1.85 -8.61
N THR A 111 -3.93 -3.12 -8.43
CA THR A 111 -4.76 -3.83 -9.43
C THR A 111 -6.13 -3.17 -9.61
N LYS A 112 -6.76 -2.73 -8.51
CA LYS A 112 -8.02 -1.98 -8.55
C LYS A 112 -7.86 -0.63 -9.24
N LEU A 113 -6.79 0.10 -8.96
CA LEU A 113 -6.51 1.40 -9.58
C LEU A 113 -6.30 1.27 -11.09
N LEU A 114 -5.52 0.28 -11.52
CA LEU A 114 -5.25 0.02 -12.95
C LEU A 114 -6.45 -0.65 -13.66
N GLY A 115 -7.38 -1.23 -12.91
CA GLY A 115 -8.59 -1.87 -13.43
C GLY A 115 -8.33 -3.21 -14.11
N VAL A 116 -7.23 -3.87 -13.79
CA VAL A 116 -6.82 -5.13 -14.41
C VAL A 116 -6.55 -6.16 -13.34
N GLU A 117 -7.00 -7.40 -13.60
CA GLU A 117 -6.75 -8.53 -12.71
C GLU A 117 -5.24 -8.77 -12.53
N ARG A 118 -4.82 -9.13 -11.31
CA ARG A 118 -3.42 -9.38 -10.95
C ARG A 118 -2.73 -10.32 -11.94
N SER A 119 -3.40 -11.39 -12.35
CA SER A 119 -2.87 -12.40 -13.28
C SER A 119 -2.44 -11.82 -14.63
N LEU A 120 -3.20 -10.85 -15.17
CA LEU A 120 -2.91 -10.16 -16.43
C LEU A 120 -1.97 -8.97 -16.25
N LEU A 121 -1.93 -8.41 -15.04
CA LEU A 121 -1.06 -7.30 -14.69
C LEU A 121 0.40 -7.74 -14.61
N LEU A 122 0.67 -8.91 -14.04
CA LEU A 122 2.02 -9.46 -13.91
C LEU A 122 2.63 -9.74 -15.29
N GLY A 123 3.86 -9.26 -15.50
CA GLY A 123 4.58 -9.34 -16.77
C GLY A 123 4.20 -8.28 -17.81
N SER A 124 3.08 -7.57 -17.61
CA SER A 124 2.69 -6.46 -18.47
C SER A 124 3.60 -5.24 -18.25
N ARG A 125 3.67 -4.34 -19.25
CA ARG A 125 4.45 -3.10 -19.16
C ARG A 125 3.62 -1.99 -18.53
N PHE A 126 4.14 -1.41 -17.44
CA PHE A 126 3.45 -0.34 -16.70
C PHE A 126 3.16 0.90 -17.56
N ILE A 127 4.04 1.23 -18.50
CA ILE A 127 3.90 2.38 -19.42
C ILE A 127 2.57 2.35 -20.20
N SER A 128 2.01 1.15 -20.45
CA SER A 128 0.75 0.99 -21.19
C SER A 128 -0.47 1.56 -20.47
N PHE A 129 -0.37 1.80 -19.16
CA PHE A 129 -1.45 2.33 -18.33
C PHE A 129 -1.34 3.85 -18.09
N ILE A 130 -0.21 4.45 -18.48
CA ILE A 130 0.05 5.87 -18.34
C ILE A 130 -0.54 6.62 -19.52
N ASN A 131 -1.10 7.80 -19.28
CA ASN A 131 -1.57 8.68 -20.34
C ASN A 131 -0.39 9.03 -21.28
N PRO A 132 -0.55 8.94 -22.62
CA PRO A 132 0.50 9.26 -23.58
C PRO A 132 1.21 10.60 -23.36
N ALA A 133 0.50 11.62 -22.86
CA ALA A 133 1.08 12.93 -22.55
C ALA A 133 2.14 12.87 -21.42
N ASP A 134 1.97 11.97 -20.47
CA ASP A 134 2.78 11.87 -19.25
C ASP A 134 3.87 10.78 -19.32
N ILE A 135 3.89 9.98 -20.41
CA ILE A 135 4.89 8.91 -20.61
C ILE A 135 6.32 9.47 -20.60
N SER A 136 6.53 10.66 -21.18
CA SER A 136 7.84 11.32 -21.21
C SER A 136 8.33 11.71 -19.81
N ALA A 137 7.44 12.23 -18.97
CA ALA A 137 7.73 12.55 -17.58
C ALA A 137 8.11 11.28 -16.79
N PHE A 138 7.32 10.21 -16.92
CA PHE A 138 7.61 8.93 -16.28
C PHE A 138 8.96 8.34 -16.73
N LYS A 139 9.25 8.34 -18.03
CA LYS A 139 10.53 7.84 -18.55
C LYS A 139 11.72 8.65 -18.02
N SER A 140 11.58 9.97 -17.93
CA SER A 140 12.63 10.85 -17.43
C SER A 140 12.89 10.59 -15.95
N MET A 141 11.83 10.47 -15.15
CA MET A 141 11.89 10.08 -13.74
C MET A 141 12.57 8.71 -13.59
N PHE A 142 12.12 7.71 -14.34
CA PHE A 142 12.66 6.36 -14.28
C PHE A 142 14.16 6.34 -14.64
N GLN A 143 14.58 7.06 -15.68
CA GLN A 143 16.01 7.18 -16.02
C GLN A 143 16.83 7.87 -14.93
N ASN A 144 16.29 8.93 -14.31
CA ASN A 144 16.96 9.64 -13.22
C ASN A 144 17.11 8.76 -11.98
N LEU A 145 16.11 7.93 -11.66
CA LEU A 145 16.16 6.98 -10.55
C LEU A 145 17.38 6.05 -10.64
N PHE A 146 17.61 5.43 -11.81
CA PHE A 146 18.76 4.53 -12.01
C PHE A 146 20.10 5.28 -12.05
N ARG A 147 20.08 6.58 -12.35
CA ARG A 147 21.30 7.40 -12.45
C ARG A 147 21.73 7.97 -11.10
N ASN A 148 20.77 8.43 -10.31
CA ASN A 148 21.01 9.17 -9.07
C ASN A 148 20.93 8.25 -7.84
N MET A 149 20.33 7.06 -7.96
CA MET A 149 20.10 6.11 -6.84
C MET A 149 19.29 6.73 -5.68
N GLU A 150 18.57 7.82 -5.93
CA GLU A 150 17.75 8.54 -4.96
C GLU A 150 16.25 8.35 -5.26
N THR A 151 15.41 8.63 -4.26
CA THR A 151 13.95 8.58 -4.40
C THR A 151 13.47 9.72 -5.29
N GLU A 152 12.76 9.39 -6.35
CA GLU A 152 12.19 10.35 -7.30
C GLU A 152 10.67 10.20 -7.34
N TYR A 153 9.95 11.28 -7.65
CA TYR A 153 8.50 11.24 -7.78
C TYR A 153 8.00 11.96 -9.03
N CYS A 154 6.86 11.52 -9.56
CA CYS A 154 6.16 12.20 -10.63
C CYS A 154 4.64 12.07 -10.48
N GLU A 155 3.89 13.07 -10.89
CA GLU A 155 2.43 13.01 -11.00
C GLU A 155 2.07 12.67 -12.45
N VAL A 156 1.28 11.62 -12.64
CA VAL A 156 0.83 11.19 -13.98
C VAL A 156 -0.65 10.85 -13.95
N LYS A 157 -1.29 10.95 -15.11
CA LYS A 157 -2.66 10.45 -15.30
C LYS A 157 -2.59 8.98 -15.71
N LEU A 158 -3.31 8.14 -14.98
CA LEU A 158 -3.49 6.73 -15.29
C LEU A 158 -4.88 6.48 -15.89
N PHE A 159 -4.92 5.58 -16.86
CA PHE A 159 -6.16 5.09 -17.44
C PHE A 159 -6.53 3.75 -16.82
N THR A 160 -7.66 3.71 -16.13
CA THR A 160 -8.24 2.46 -15.63
C THR A 160 -8.88 1.71 -16.79
N ARG A 161 -8.35 0.53 -17.12
CA ARG A 161 -8.83 -0.27 -18.26
C ARG A 161 -9.90 -1.27 -17.82
N ASN A 162 -11.09 -0.78 -17.47
CA ASN A 162 -12.23 -1.63 -17.14
C ASN A 162 -13.18 -1.78 -18.33
N MET A 163 -13.77 -2.97 -18.50
CA MET A 163 -14.62 -3.35 -19.66
C MET A 163 -15.84 -2.45 -19.91
N GLN A 164 -16.18 -1.52 -19.01
CA GLN A 164 -17.43 -0.76 -19.08
C GLN A 164 -17.30 0.76 -18.80
N TYR A 165 -16.19 1.22 -18.19
CA TYR A 165 -15.94 2.64 -17.91
C TYR A 165 -14.43 2.93 -17.93
N SER A 166 -14.04 4.04 -18.58
CA SER A 166 -12.68 4.59 -18.50
C SER A 166 -12.69 5.75 -17.52
N SER A 167 -12.08 5.55 -16.34
CA SER A 167 -11.85 6.60 -15.37
C SER A 167 -10.41 7.08 -15.47
N GLU A 168 -10.23 8.40 -15.42
CA GLU A 168 -8.92 9.03 -15.31
C GLU A 168 -8.61 9.27 -13.83
N HIS A 169 -7.49 8.72 -13.37
CA HIS A 169 -6.98 8.94 -12.02
C HIS A 169 -5.67 9.71 -12.11
N ILE A 170 -5.55 10.80 -11.34
CA ILE A 170 -4.29 11.51 -11.15
C ILE A 170 -3.56 10.80 -10.03
N VAL A 171 -2.41 10.22 -10.35
CA VAL A 171 -1.63 9.40 -9.42
C VAL A 171 -0.24 9.97 -9.27
N ARG A 172 0.17 10.13 -8.02
CA ARG A 172 1.55 10.39 -7.67
C ARG A 172 2.29 9.06 -7.59
N ILE A 173 3.36 8.95 -8.36
CA ILE A 173 4.26 7.80 -8.40
C ILE A 173 5.52 8.20 -7.66
N ASP A 174 5.78 7.55 -6.53
CA ASP A 174 7.06 7.65 -5.82
C ASP A 174 7.85 6.37 -6.11
N ALA A 175 9.08 6.51 -6.61
CA ALA A 175 9.90 5.39 -7.05
C ALA A 175 11.18 5.32 -6.20
N ILE A 176 11.55 4.10 -5.80
CA ILE A 176 12.79 3.79 -5.11
C ILE A 176 13.46 2.57 -5.74
N LEU A 177 14.78 2.61 -5.85
CA LEU A 177 15.55 1.47 -6.31
C LEU A 177 15.64 0.40 -5.21
N SER A 178 15.54 -0.87 -5.57
CA SER A 178 15.83 -1.97 -4.66
C SER A 178 17.34 -2.01 -4.34
N ASN A 179 17.70 -2.59 -3.20
CA ASN A 179 19.11 -2.75 -2.76
C ASN A 179 19.97 -3.48 -3.80
N ASP A 180 19.37 -4.37 -4.59
CA ASP A 180 20.07 -5.16 -5.62
C ASP A 180 20.28 -4.37 -6.94
N GLY A 181 19.71 -3.17 -7.05
CA GLY A 181 19.86 -2.28 -8.20
C GLY A 181 19.18 -2.71 -9.50
N GLN A 182 18.57 -3.90 -9.54
CA GLN A 182 17.94 -4.46 -10.75
C GLN A 182 16.42 -4.24 -10.82
N GLU A 183 15.80 -3.95 -9.66
CA GLU A 183 14.37 -3.76 -9.52
C GLU A 183 14.07 -2.40 -8.91
N CYS A 184 12.91 -1.85 -9.25
CA CYS A 184 12.40 -0.62 -8.71
C CYS A 184 11.06 -0.88 -8.02
N ARG A 185 10.91 -0.37 -6.80
CA ARG A 185 9.62 -0.36 -6.11
C ARG A 185 8.98 0.99 -6.35
N ILE A 186 7.73 0.99 -6.78
CA ILE A 186 6.95 2.20 -6.97
C ILE A 186 5.69 2.17 -6.11
N ILE A 187 5.35 3.33 -5.58
CA ILE A 187 4.15 3.59 -4.79
C ILE A 187 3.25 4.48 -5.63
N LEU A 188 2.01 4.04 -5.83
CA LEU A 188 0.94 4.74 -6.52
C LEU A 188 -0.01 5.32 -5.50
N SER A 189 0.03 6.63 -5.32
CA SER A 189 -0.90 7.35 -4.45
C SER A 189 -1.94 8.05 -5.31
N ASP A 190 -3.21 7.63 -5.21
CA ASP A 190 -4.30 8.33 -5.91
C ASP A 190 -4.56 9.69 -5.26
N ILE A 191 -4.25 10.76 -6.00
CA ILE A 191 -4.43 12.15 -5.58
C ILE A 191 -5.57 12.83 -6.34
N THR A 192 -6.41 12.07 -7.04
CA THR A 192 -7.51 12.60 -7.86
C THR A 192 -8.48 13.44 -7.04
N ALA A 193 -8.92 12.93 -5.88
CA ALA A 193 -9.85 13.65 -5.02
C ALA A 193 -9.25 14.96 -4.49
N ARG A 194 -7.96 14.93 -4.13
CA ARG A 194 -7.23 16.09 -3.65
C ARG A 194 -7.10 17.16 -4.74
N LYS A 195 -6.66 16.77 -5.95
CA LYS A 195 -6.51 17.68 -7.08
C LYS A 195 -7.84 18.28 -7.52
N LYS A 196 -8.91 17.47 -7.56
CA LYS A 196 -10.26 17.99 -7.85
C LYS A 196 -10.73 19.02 -6.83
N ALA A 197 -10.48 18.78 -5.54
CA ALA A 197 -10.83 19.75 -4.51
C ALA A 197 -9.99 21.05 -4.61
N GLU A 198 -8.70 20.93 -4.91
CA GLU A 198 -7.82 22.08 -5.17
C GLU A 198 -8.29 22.88 -6.40
N ASP A 199 -8.63 22.20 -7.51
CA ASP A 199 -9.13 22.82 -8.73
C ASP A 199 -10.51 23.47 -8.53
N GLU A 200 -11.43 22.82 -7.81
CA GLU A 200 -12.75 23.36 -7.48
C GLU A 200 -12.65 24.61 -6.61
N LEU A 201 -11.78 24.59 -5.59
CA LEU A 201 -11.51 25.75 -4.76
C LEU A 201 -10.94 26.90 -5.60
N HIS A 202 -9.92 26.62 -6.41
CA HIS A 202 -9.29 27.62 -7.27
C HIS A 202 -10.28 28.24 -8.27
N ASN A 203 -11.09 27.41 -8.94
CA ASN A 203 -12.12 27.88 -9.87
C ASN A 203 -13.20 28.71 -9.15
N SER A 204 -13.58 28.32 -7.94
CA SER A 204 -14.53 29.08 -7.11
C SER A 204 -13.96 30.43 -6.71
N GLU A 205 -12.70 30.49 -6.28
CA GLU A 205 -12.00 31.75 -5.95
C GLU A 205 -11.87 32.67 -7.17
N GLU A 206 -11.51 32.13 -8.33
CA GLU A 206 -11.46 32.90 -9.58
C GLU A 206 -12.83 33.44 -9.98
N LEU A 207 -13.86 32.59 -9.90
CA LEU A 207 -15.22 32.98 -10.23
C LEU A 207 -15.73 34.05 -9.27
N PHE A 208 -15.52 33.87 -7.96
CA PHE A 208 -15.84 34.87 -6.95
C PHE A 208 -15.11 36.19 -7.23
N ARG A 209 -13.81 36.14 -7.52
CA ARG A 209 -13.00 37.31 -7.84
C ARG A 209 -13.56 38.06 -9.05
N LYS A 210 -13.88 37.36 -10.14
CA LYS A 210 -14.50 37.94 -11.34
C LYS A 210 -15.88 38.53 -11.04
N LEU A 211 -16.74 37.80 -10.34
CA LEU A 211 -18.08 38.25 -9.95
C LEU A 211 -18.09 39.40 -8.92
N PHE A 212 -17.02 39.56 -8.15
CA PHE A 212 -16.86 40.68 -7.24
C PHE A 212 -16.30 41.89 -7.98
N GLN A 213 -15.15 41.73 -8.64
CA GLN A 213 -14.39 42.81 -9.28
C GLN A 213 -15.09 43.40 -10.51
N ASP A 214 -15.63 42.57 -11.40
CA ASP A 214 -16.22 42.99 -12.68
C ASP A 214 -17.71 43.35 -12.58
N HIS A 215 -18.26 43.30 -11.37
CA HIS A 215 -19.67 43.62 -11.15
C HIS A 215 -19.93 45.12 -11.27
N SER A 216 -21.02 45.50 -11.96
CA SER A 216 -21.38 46.91 -12.20
C SER A 216 -21.88 47.65 -10.96
N ALA A 217 -22.48 46.95 -10.00
CA ALA A 217 -22.85 47.54 -8.71
C ALA A 217 -21.62 47.81 -7.83
N ILE A 218 -21.64 48.93 -7.13
CA ILE A 218 -20.64 49.33 -6.13
C ILE A 218 -20.66 48.33 -4.97
N LYS A 219 -19.52 47.70 -4.68
CA LYS A 219 -19.37 46.75 -3.56
C LYS A 219 -18.12 47.08 -2.75
N LEU A 220 -18.29 47.14 -1.44
CA LEU A 220 -17.23 47.28 -0.45
C LEU A 220 -17.36 46.11 0.54
N LEU A 221 -16.23 45.50 0.88
CA LEU A 221 -16.13 44.51 1.92
C LEU A 221 -15.53 45.22 3.14
N ILE A 222 -16.28 45.28 4.24
CA ILE A 222 -15.92 46.06 5.43
C ILE A 222 -15.81 45.15 6.66
N ASP A 223 -14.87 45.46 7.55
CA ASP A 223 -14.82 44.85 8.88
C ASP A 223 -16.01 45.40 9.69
N SER A 224 -16.84 44.52 10.23
CA SER A 224 -18.06 44.91 10.96
C SER A 224 -17.78 45.59 12.30
N ASN A 225 -16.58 45.41 12.88
CA ASN A 225 -16.21 45.98 14.17
C ASN A 225 -15.51 47.33 14.04
N THR A 226 -14.63 47.50 13.05
CA THR A 226 -13.86 48.73 12.87
C THR A 226 -14.40 49.64 11.77
N GLY A 227 -15.16 49.10 10.82
CA GLY A 227 -15.61 49.82 9.62
C GLY A 227 -14.51 49.99 8.57
N ASP A 228 -13.35 49.35 8.75
CA ASP A 228 -12.26 49.43 7.79
C ASP A 228 -12.64 48.70 6.51
N ILE A 229 -12.30 49.29 5.36
CA ILE A 229 -12.57 48.69 4.06
C ILE A 229 -11.50 47.61 3.82
N LEU A 230 -11.90 46.35 3.88
CA LEU A 230 -11.05 45.20 3.63
C LEU A 230 -10.79 45.01 2.13
N ASP A 231 -11.81 45.26 1.30
CA ASP A 231 -11.71 45.19 -0.16
C ASP A 231 -12.79 46.03 -0.88
N ALA A 232 -12.55 46.37 -2.14
CA ALA A 232 -13.45 47.14 -2.99
C ALA A 232 -13.41 46.63 -4.43
N ASN A 233 -14.56 46.65 -5.12
CA ASN A 233 -14.59 46.30 -6.54
C ASN A 233 -14.28 47.48 -7.46
N HIS A 234 -14.05 47.21 -8.76
CA HIS A 234 -13.75 48.26 -9.74
C HIS A 234 -14.86 49.32 -9.86
N ALA A 235 -16.14 48.92 -9.74
CA ALA A 235 -17.25 49.87 -9.74
C ALA A 235 -17.18 50.85 -8.56
N ALA A 236 -16.81 50.37 -7.36
CA ALA A 236 -16.61 51.23 -6.19
C ALA A 236 -15.43 52.19 -6.38
N ALA A 237 -14.29 51.71 -6.89
CA ALA A 237 -13.15 52.56 -7.19
C ALA A 237 -13.48 53.68 -8.19
N ASN A 238 -14.22 53.35 -9.25
CA ASN A 238 -14.67 54.33 -10.25
C ASN A 238 -15.70 55.32 -9.68
N PHE A 239 -16.60 54.86 -8.81
CA PHE A 239 -17.65 55.70 -8.22
C PHE A 239 -17.09 56.67 -7.18
N TYR A 240 -16.29 56.17 -6.24
CA TYR A 240 -15.70 56.96 -5.17
C TYR A 240 -14.47 57.76 -5.64
N GLY A 241 -13.90 57.40 -6.80
CA GLY A 241 -12.77 58.11 -7.42
C GLY A 241 -11.40 57.78 -6.84
N TRP A 242 -11.31 56.74 -5.99
CA TRP A 242 -10.09 56.32 -5.33
C TRP A 242 -9.64 54.95 -5.87
N PRO A 243 -8.33 54.73 -6.09
CA PRO A 243 -7.81 53.40 -6.39
C PRO A 243 -8.16 52.40 -5.30
N ILE A 244 -8.39 51.12 -5.67
CA ILE A 244 -8.75 50.05 -4.72
C ILE A 244 -7.73 49.96 -3.57
N GLU A 245 -6.43 50.06 -3.86
CA GLU A 245 -5.38 50.02 -2.83
C GLU A 245 -5.47 51.17 -1.81
N GLN A 246 -5.99 52.33 -2.21
CA GLN A 246 -6.22 53.45 -1.29
C GLN A 246 -7.52 53.26 -0.52
N LEU A 247 -8.58 52.77 -1.18
CA LEU A 247 -9.83 52.42 -0.50
C LEU A 247 -9.59 51.39 0.61
N ARG A 248 -8.71 50.40 0.40
CA ARG A 248 -8.35 49.39 1.40
C ARG A 248 -7.60 49.92 2.63
N GLN A 249 -7.16 51.17 2.59
CA GLN A 249 -6.52 51.86 3.71
C GLN A 249 -7.46 52.88 4.37
N MET A 250 -8.66 53.05 3.83
CA MET A 250 -9.66 53.98 4.32
C MET A 250 -10.68 53.26 5.20
N ASN A 251 -11.26 54.04 6.10
CA ASN A 251 -12.41 53.63 6.87
C ASN A 251 -13.69 54.07 6.14
N ILE A 252 -14.74 53.26 6.17
CA ILE A 252 -16.02 53.54 5.51
C ILE A 252 -16.61 54.91 5.89
N HIS A 253 -16.38 55.38 7.12
CA HIS A 253 -16.83 56.70 7.59
C HIS A 253 -16.17 57.87 6.86
N GLN A 254 -15.02 57.67 6.21
CA GLN A 254 -14.30 58.71 5.47
C GLN A 254 -14.87 58.95 4.07
N ILE A 255 -15.63 57.99 3.53
CA ILE A 255 -16.21 58.05 2.18
C ILE A 255 -17.74 58.06 2.17
N ASN A 256 -18.37 57.76 3.31
CA ASN A 256 -19.82 57.75 3.43
C ASN A 256 -20.38 59.18 3.60
N THR A 257 -21.43 59.52 2.85
CA THR A 257 -22.13 60.82 2.94
C THR A 257 -23.29 60.81 3.95
N LEU A 258 -23.58 59.68 4.59
CA LEU A 258 -24.62 59.56 5.62
C LEU A 258 -24.11 60.05 7.00
N PRO A 259 -24.95 60.74 7.81
CA PRO A 259 -24.60 61.11 9.17
C PRO A 259 -24.27 59.88 10.05
N PRO A 260 -23.26 59.95 10.94
CA PRO A 260 -22.77 58.80 11.72
C PRO A 260 -23.87 58.02 12.48
N GLU A 261 -24.89 58.73 12.97
CA GLU A 261 -25.99 58.18 13.76
C GLU A 261 -26.91 57.21 12.98
N GLN A 262 -26.98 57.34 11.65
CA GLN A 262 -27.79 56.45 10.79
C GLN A 262 -27.02 55.19 10.35
N PHE A 263 -25.70 55.26 10.35
CA PHE A 263 -24.83 54.17 9.90
C PHE A 263 -24.76 53.00 10.91
N GLU A 264 -24.71 53.31 12.22
CA GLU A 264 -24.74 52.28 13.27
C GLU A 264 -26.04 51.45 13.25
N ILE A 265 -27.13 52.03 12.74
CA ILE A 265 -28.44 51.39 12.63
C ILE A 265 -28.49 50.43 11.43
N GLU A 266 -27.80 50.73 10.33
CA GLU A 266 -27.74 49.87 9.15
C GLU A 266 -26.78 48.68 9.31
N ILE A 267 -25.63 48.86 9.97
CA ILE A 267 -24.70 47.75 10.24
C ILE A 267 -25.34 46.70 11.16
N LYS A 268 -26.10 47.12 12.18
CA LYS A 268 -26.77 46.18 13.13
C LYS A 268 -27.95 45.43 12.53
N LYS A 269 -28.35 45.74 11.29
CA LYS A 269 -29.49 45.10 10.61
C LYS A 269 -29.10 43.86 9.79
N TYR A 270 -27.80 43.60 9.61
CA TYR A 270 -27.24 42.47 8.86
C TYR A 270 -26.22 41.71 9.71
#